data_AF-A0A8S1H6T5-F1
#
_entry.id   AF-A0A8S1H6T5-F1
#
_cell.length_a   1.000
_cell.length_b   1.000
_cell.length_c   1.000
_cell.angle_alpha   90.00
_cell.angle_beta   90.00
_cell.angle_gamma   90.00
#
_symmetry.space_group_name_H-M   'P 1'
#
loop_
_entity.id
_entity.type
_entity.pdbx_description
1 polymer ?
#
loop_
_entity_poly.entity_id
_entity_poly.type
_entity_poly.pdbx_seq_one_letter_code
_entity_poly.pdbx_strand_id
1 'polypeptide(L)'
;MPEETKAYYEGRLQSLDEELNGVFMELEQLTEDLDSVRRRIDDEPTPALELEKQRLEDEIETFDSKLDEVYDKIADVRKQFNDFLMGPDDEETTDEESDDGTESSSASEASSSSDSYSDTDNEGF
;
A
#
# COMPACT_ATOMS: atom_id res chain seq x y z
N MET A 1 -17.12 1.80 34.33
CA MET A 1 -16.65 1.11 33.11
C MET A 1 -17.27 -0.27 33.15
N PRO A 2 -18.31 -0.57 32.35
CA PRO A 2 -19.09 -1.78 32.53
C PRO A 2 -18.31 -2.98 32.00
N GLU A 3 -18.27 -4.09 32.73
CA GLU A 3 -17.45 -5.28 32.43
C GLU A 3 -17.71 -5.86 31.02
N GLU A 4 -18.88 -5.59 30.44
CA GLU A 4 -19.26 -5.99 29.08
C GLU A 4 -18.40 -5.34 28.00
N THR A 5 -18.01 -4.07 28.16
CA THR A 5 -17.14 -3.41 27.16
C THR A 5 -15.73 -3.99 27.20
N LYS A 6 -15.24 -4.36 28.38
CA LYS A 6 -13.94 -4.99 28.54
C LYS A 6 -13.88 -6.37 27.87
N ALA A 7 -14.89 -7.22 28.08
CA ALA A 7 -14.95 -8.55 27.47
C ALA A 7 -15.08 -8.47 25.93
N TYR A 8 -15.85 -7.51 25.42
CA TYR A 8 -15.94 -7.23 23.99
C TYR A 8 -14.57 -6.82 23.42
N TYR A 9 -13.85 -5.96 24.14
CA TYR A 9 -12.54 -5.49 23.71
C TYR A 9 -11.47 -6.59 23.74
N GLU A 10 -11.47 -7.43 24.77
CA GLU A 10 -10.56 -8.58 24.86
C GLU A 10 -10.79 -9.57 23.71
N GLY A 11 -12.05 -9.84 23.35
CA GLY A 11 -12.38 -10.72 22.21
C GLY A 11 -11.95 -10.13 20.86
N ARG A 12 -12.10 -8.81 20.66
CA ARG A 12 -11.67 -8.12 19.43
C ARG A 12 -10.15 -8.13 19.28
N LEU A 13 -9.42 -7.89 20.37
CA LEU A 13 -7.95 -7.96 20.38
C LEU A 13 -7.45 -9.35 20.03
N GLN A 14 -8.06 -10.39 20.60
CA GLN A 14 -7.68 -11.77 20.32
C GLN A 14 -7.92 -12.15 18.85
N SER A 15 -9.05 -11.74 18.28
CA SER A 15 -9.34 -11.98 16.85
C SER A 15 -8.34 -11.30 15.93
N LEU A 16 -7.91 -10.07 16.24
CA LEU A 16 -6.91 -9.34 15.45
C LEU A 16 -5.51 -9.97 15.56
N ASP A 17 -5.17 -10.51 16.73
CA ASP A 17 -3.89 -11.21 16.95
C ASP A 17 -3.80 -12.52 16.14
N GLU A 18 -4.90 -13.28 16.08
CA GLU A 18 -5.00 -14.49 15.26
C GLU A 18 -4.89 -14.18 13.76
N GLU A 19 -5.55 -13.11 13.31
CA GLU A 19 -5.51 -12.66 11.91
C GLU A 19 -4.10 -12.17 11.52
N LEU A 20 -3.45 -11.40 12.40
CA LEU A 20 -2.08 -10.92 12.20
C LEU A 20 -1.09 -12.09 12.09
N ASN A 21 -1.22 -13.10 12.95
CA ASN A 21 -0.36 -14.28 12.91
C ASN A 21 -0.56 -15.10 11.62
N GLY A 22 -1.79 -15.19 11.12
CA GLY A 22 -2.08 -15.82 9.82
C GLY A 22 -1.36 -15.12 8.67
N VAL A 23 -1.44 -13.78 8.63
CA VAL A 23 -0.76 -12.96 7.61
C VAL A 23 0.77 -13.10 7.70
N PHE A 24 1.34 -13.16 8.91
CA PHE A 24 2.78 -13.37 9.08
C PHE A 24 3.24 -14.72 8.52
N MET A 25 2.49 -15.79 8.73
CA MET A 25 2.82 -17.11 8.18
C MET A 25 2.73 -17.13 6.65
N GLU A 26 1.72 -16.48 6.07
CA GLU A 26 1.62 -16.35 4.61
C GLU A 26 2.79 -15.56 4.02
N LEU A 27 3.23 -14.49 4.70
CA LEU A 27 4.38 -13.69 4.28
C LEU A 27 5.69 -14.48 4.31
N GLU A 28 5.93 -15.27 5.36
CA GLU A 28 7.11 -16.15 5.45
C GLU A 28 7.13 -17.16 4.30
N GLN A 29 5.99 -17.81 4.05
CA GLN A 29 5.86 -18.79 2.96
C GLN A 29 6.15 -18.17 1.59
N LEU A 30 5.57 -17.00 1.31
CA LEU A 30 5.79 -16.27 0.05
C LEU A 30 7.26 -15.85 -0.12
N THR A 31 7.92 -15.46 0.97
CA THR A 31 9.33 -15.06 0.95
C THR A 31 10.23 -16.24 0.61
N GLU A 32 9.97 -17.42 1.20
CA GLU A 32 10.72 -18.64 0.88
C GLU A 32 10.51 -19.10 -0.57
N ASP A 33 9.28 -19.03 -1.06
CA ASP A 33 8.95 -19.39 -2.45
C ASP A 33 9.65 -18.46 -3.45
N LEU A 34 9.69 -17.16 -3.15
CA LEU A 34 10.40 -16.16 -3.96
C LEU A 34 11.90 -16.45 -4.03
N ASP A 35 12.52 -16.74 -2.89
CA ASP A 35 13.95 -17.09 -2.83
C ASP A 35 14.27 -18.38 -3.60
N SER A 36 13.36 -19.36 -3.55
CA SER A 36 13.47 -20.61 -4.31
C SER A 36 13.40 -20.37 -5.82
N VAL A 37 12.44 -19.56 -6.27
CA VAL A 37 12.31 -19.13 -7.67
C VAL A 37 13.55 -18.42 -8.15
N ARG A 38 14.08 -17.49 -7.34
CA ARG A 38 15.25 -16.68 -7.68
C ARG A 38 16.49 -17.55 -7.90
N ARG A 39 16.71 -18.55 -7.03
CA ARG A 39 17.82 -19.51 -7.21
C ARG A 39 17.68 -20.36 -8.47
N ARG A 40 16.46 -20.76 -8.84
CA ARG A 40 16.22 -21.54 -10.06
C ARG A 40 16.56 -20.74 -11.33
N ILE A 41 16.28 -19.44 -11.34
CA ILE A 41 16.66 -18.55 -12.45
C ILE A 41 18.18 -18.48 -12.57
N ASP A 42 18.90 -18.37 -11.45
CA ASP A 42 20.36 -18.21 -11.47
C ASP A 42 21.12 -19.47 -11.94
N ASP A 43 20.53 -20.67 -11.86
CA ASP A 43 21.23 -21.96 -12.03
C ASP A 43 21.07 -22.68 -13.40
N GLU A 44 20.19 -22.26 -14.34
CA GLU A 44 19.98 -22.99 -15.63
C GLU A 44 20.74 -22.40 -16.87
N PRO A 45 20.74 -23.07 -18.07
CA PRO A 45 21.31 -22.54 -19.32
C PRO A 45 20.28 -22.06 -20.37
N THR A 46 20.76 -21.34 -21.40
CA THR A 46 20.33 -19.99 -21.82
C THR A 46 19.00 -19.77 -22.62
N PRO A 47 18.41 -20.69 -23.42
CA PRO A 47 17.19 -20.35 -24.18
C PRO A 47 15.86 -20.79 -23.55
N ALA A 48 15.84 -21.88 -22.76
CA ALA A 48 14.69 -22.24 -21.94
C ALA A 48 14.54 -21.25 -20.76
N LEU A 49 15.68 -20.73 -20.31
CA LEU A 49 15.80 -19.76 -19.25
C LEU A 49 15.22 -18.40 -19.60
N GLU A 50 15.32 -17.92 -20.85
CA GLU A 50 14.69 -16.64 -21.21
C GLU A 50 13.17 -16.72 -21.03
N LEU A 51 12.57 -17.86 -21.38
CA LEU A 51 11.13 -18.09 -21.31
C LEU A 51 10.69 -18.42 -19.87
N GLU A 52 11.49 -19.19 -19.13
CA GLU A 52 11.25 -19.45 -17.71
C GLU A 52 11.49 -18.19 -16.86
N LYS A 53 12.51 -17.39 -17.17
CA LYS A 53 12.75 -16.08 -16.55
C LYS A 53 11.59 -15.13 -16.80
N GLN A 54 11.09 -15.02 -18.03
CA GLN A 54 9.93 -14.19 -18.32
C GLN A 54 8.68 -14.67 -17.55
N ARG A 55 8.45 -15.99 -17.50
CA ARG A 55 7.36 -16.56 -16.70
C ARG A 55 7.50 -16.23 -15.22
N LEU A 56 8.73 -16.27 -14.69
CA LEU A 56 9.01 -16.01 -13.29
C LEU A 56 8.99 -14.51 -12.98
N GLU A 57 9.36 -13.63 -13.91
CA GLU A 57 9.17 -12.18 -13.81
C GLU A 57 7.68 -11.82 -13.71
N ASP A 58 6.82 -12.42 -14.53
CA ASP A 58 5.35 -12.26 -14.43
C ASP A 58 4.80 -12.80 -13.09
N GLU A 59 5.37 -13.91 -12.59
CA GLU A 59 5.00 -14.50 -11.31
C GLU A 59 5.44 -13.60 -10.14
N ILE A 60 6.62 -12.96 -10.24
CA ILE A 60 7.12 -11.96 -9.29
C ILE A 60 6.22 -10.73 -9.27
N GLU A 61 5.85 -10.16 -10.43
CA GLU A 61 4.94 -8.99 -10.47
C GLU A 61 3.57 -9.31 -9.85
N THR A 62 3.11 -10.54 -10.04
CA THR A 62 1.90 -11.05 -9.37
C THR A 62 2.08 -11.16 -7.86
N PHE A 63 3.24 -11.62 -7.40
CA PHE A 63 3.54 -11.69 -5.97
C PHE A 63 3.72 -10.31 -5.34
N ASP A 64 4.36 -9.36 -6.03
CA ASP A 64 4.49 -7.98 -5.57
C ASP A 64 3.12 -7.32 -5.44
N SER A 65 2.22 -7.52 -6.41
CA SER A 65 0.84 -7.03 -6.32
C SER A 65 0.09 -7.63 -5.12
N LYS A 66 0.32 -8.92 -4.81
CA LYS A 66 -0.26 -9.56 -3.63
C LYS A 66 0.37 -9.05 -2.33
N LEU A 67 1.66 -8.75 -2.33
CA LEU A 67 2.34 -8.15 -1.19
C LEU A 67 1.80 -6.76 -0.90
N ASP A 68 1.59 -5.93 -1.93
CA ASP A 68 0.95 -4.62 -1.79
C ASP A 68 -0.47 -4.76 -1.20
N GLU A 69 -1.26 -5.71 -1.70
CA GLU A 69 -2.60 -5.99 -1.15
C GLU A 69 -2.53 -6.44 0.34
N VAL A 70 -1.53 -7.25 0.70
CA VAL A 70 -1.30 -7.66 2.10
C VAL A 70 -0.84 -6.48 2.96
N TYR A 71 0.01 -5.59 2.45
CA TYR A 71 0.42 -4.37 3.14
C TYR A 71 -0.77 -3.44 3.39
N ASP A 72 -1.66 -3.29 2.42
CA ASP A 72 -2.89 -2.52 2.58
C ASP A 72 -3.81 -3.15 3.65
N LYS A 73 -3.97 -4.48 3.64
CA LYS A 73 -4.72 -5.19 4.70
C LYS A 73 -4.10 -4.99 6.09
N ILE A 74 -2.77 -5.03 6.20
CA ILE A 74 -2.07 -4.76 7.46
C ILE A 74 -2.31 -3.32 7.91
N ALA A 75 -2.30 -2.35 6.99
CA ALA A 75 -2.59 -0.96 7.29
C ALA A 75 -4.02 -0.78 7.80
N ASP A 76 -4.98 -1.46 7.18
CA ASP A 76 -6.39 -1.44 7.60
C ASP A 76 -6.60 -2.08 8.97
N VAL A 77 -6.01 -3.25 9.22
CA VAL A 77 -6.04 -3.92 10.53
C VAL A 77 -5.43 -3.03 11.61
N ARG A 78 -4.30 -2.37 11.30
CA ARG A 78 -3.63 -1.42 12.21
C ARG A 78 -4.49 -0.20 12.50
N LYS A 79 -5.19 0.31 11.49
CA LYS A 79 -6.14 1.41 11.65
C LYS A 79 -7.31 0.98 12.53
N GLN A 80 -7.93 -0.16 12.27
CA GLN A 80 -9.02 -0.69 13.10
C GLN A 80 -8.59 -0.87 14.57
N PHE A 81 -7.36 -1.32 14.80
CA PHE A 81 -6.79 -1.45 16.14
C PHE A 81 -6.58 -0.08 16.81
N ASN A 82 -6.11 0.92 16.07
CA ASN A 82 -5.96 2.29 16.57
C ASN A 82 -7.30 2.99 16.85
N ASP A 83 -8.26 2.90 15.93
CA ASP A 83 -9.61 3.47 16.09
C ASP A 83 -10.31 2.85 17.31
N PHE A 84 -10.07 1.56 17.52
CA PHE A 84 -10.54 0.84 18.70
C PHE A 84 -9.86 1.27 20.01
N LEU A 85 -8.57 1.62 19.98
CA LEU A 85 -7.81 2.09 21.15
C LEU A 85 -8.04 3.56 21.49
N MET A 86 -8.31 4.42 20.50
CA MET A 86 -8.55 5.87 20.67
C MET A 86 -10.01 6.18 21.05
N GLY A 87 -10.96 5.27 20.81
CA GLY A 87 -12.39 5.58 20.92
C GLY A 87 -12.83 6.53 19.79
N PRO A 88 -14.16 6.71 19.54
CA PRO A 88 -14.60 7.74 18.60
C PRO A 88 -14.02 9.08 19.07
N ASP A 89 -13.39 9.83 18.16
CA ASP A 89 -12.94 11.19 18.45
C ASP A 89 -14.07 11.92 19.17
N ASP A 90 -13.87 12.26 20.45
CA ASP A 90 -14.69 13.25 21.12
C ASP A 90 -14.41 14.54 20.33
N GLU A 91 -15.27 14.82 19.35
CA GLU A 91 -15.35 16.12 18.70
C GLU A 91 -15.63 17.13 19.81
N GLU A 92 -14.55 17.72 20.34
CA GLU A 92 -14.61 18.93 21.13
C GLU A 92 -15.21 19.99 20.20
N THR A 93 -16.53 20.18 20.30
CA THR A 93 -17.26 21.25 19.63
C THR A 93 -16.73 22.57 20.18
N THR A 94 -15.68 23.11 19.57
CA THR A 94 -15.28 24.49 19.77
C THR A 94 -16.29 25.35 19.05
N ASP A 95 -17.23 25.91 19.83
CA ASP A 95 -17.97 27.12 19.51
C ASP A 95 -16.99 28.19 19.02
N GLU A 96 -17.01 28.50 17.72
CA GLU A 96 -16.51 29.77 17.19
C GLU A 96 -17.53 30.34 16.21
N GLU A 97 -18.60 30.91 16.79
CA GLU A 97 -19.28 32.05 16.18
C GLU A 97 -18.32 33.25 16.20
N SER A 98 -17.84 33.70 15.04
CA SER A 98 -17.55 35.11 14.77
C SER A 98 -17.35 35.36 13.27
N ASP A 99 -18.44 35.80 12.67
CA ASP A 99 -18.54 36.85 11.65
C ASP A 99 -17.40 37.89 11.66
N ASP A 100 -16.76 38.12 10.51
CA ASP A 100 -16.49 39.46 9.97
C ASP A 100 -15.92 39.31 8.55
N GLY A 101 -16.53 40.03 7.63
CA GLY A 101 -16.24 39.95 6.21
C GLY A 101 -14.89 40.53 5.83
N THR A 102 -14.53 40.33 4.56
CA THR A 102 -14.10 41.43 3.69
C THR A 102 -13.99 40.93 2.26
N GLU A 103 -14.40 41.82 1.37
CA GLU A 103 -14.63 41.58 -0.04
C GLU A 103 -13.34 41.61 -0.86
N SER A 104 -13.55 41.33 -2.15
CA SER A 104 -12.85 41.85 -3.32
C SER A 104 -11.80 40.98 -4.03
N SER A 105 -12.31 40.42 -5.13
CA SER A 105 -12.00 40.83 -6.51
C SER A 105 -10.61 40.61 -7.11
N SER A 106 -10.68 40.11 -8.36
CA SER A 106 -9.76 40.32 -9.49
C SER A 106 -8.43 39.55 -9.46
N ALA A 107 -7.84 39.09 -10.56
CA ALA A 107 -8.23 38.90 -11.95
C ALA A 107 -7.10 38.10 -12.64
N SER A 108 -7.49 37.31 -13.64
CA SER A 108 -6.86 37.05 -14.96
C SER A 108 -5.34 36.79 -15.15
N GLU A 109 -5.11 36.00 -16.21
CA GLU A 109 -3.91 35.91 -17.09
C GLU A 109 -2.86 34.86 -16.68
N ALA A 110 -2.22 34.07 -17.56
CA ALA A 110 -2.33 33.82 -18.99
C ALA A 110 -1.57 32.52 -19.32
N SER A 111 -1.87 31.98 -20.50
CA SER A 111 -1.17 30.97 -21.29
C SER A 111 0.36 31.15 -21.42
N SER A 112 1.10 30.05 -21.69
CA SER A 112 1.97 29.88 -22.89
C SER A 112 2.79 28.56 -22.80
N SER A 113 2.66 27.68 -23.81
CA SER A 113 3.68 27.26 -24.82
C SER A 113 4.77 26.30 -24.34
N SER A 114 4.83 25.05 -24.83
CA SER A 114 5.42 24.58 -26.11
C SER A 114 6.95 24.56 -26.11
N ASP A 115 7.53 23.36 -26.31
CA ASP A 115 8.72 23.01 -27.09
C ASP A 115 8.97 21.49 -26.87
N SER A 116 8.78 20.54 -27.80
CA SER A 116 9.33 20.28 -29.15
C SER A 116 10.83 19.99 -29.21
N TYR A 117 11.14 18.97 -30.04
CA TYR A 117 12.44 18.48 -30.57
C TYR A 117 13.18 17.43 -29.72
N SER A 118 13.77 16.37 -30.28
CA SER A 118 13.85 15.88 -31.66
C SER A 118 14.51 14.49 -31.68
N ASP A 119 14.18 13.73 -32.72
CA ASP A 119 14.93 12.60 -33.29
C ASP A 119 16.45 12.70 -33.18
N THR A 120 17.09 11.58 -32.85
CA THR A 120 18.33 11.16 -33.51
C THR A 120 18.32 9.65 -33.70
N ASP A 121 18.02 9.24 -34.94
CA ASP A 121 18.61 8.07 -35.57
C ASP A 121 20.14 8.10 -35.38
N ASN A 122 20.72 6.97 -34.99
CA ASN A 122 22.15 6.74 -35.15
C ASN A 122 22.39 5.26 -35.49
N GLU A 123 22.27 4.95 -36.77
CA GLU A 123 22.87 3.76 -37.35
C GLU A 123 24.39 3.89 -37.34
N GLY A 124 25.10 2.84 -36.92
CA GLY A 124 26.55 2.86 -36.85
C GLY A 124 27.18 1.47 -36.82
N PHE A 125 27.31 0.90 -38.02
CA PHE A 125 28.23 -0.16 -38.49
C PHE A 125 28.07 -1.60 -37.97
#